data_AF-D2XDX0-F1
#
_entry.id   AF-D2XDX0-F1
#
_cell.length_a   1.000
_cell.length_b   1.000
_cell.length_c   1.000
_cell.angle_alpha   90.00
_cell.angle_beta   90.00
_cell.angle_gamma   90.00
#
_symmetry.space_group_name_H-M   'P 1'
#
loop_
_entity.id
_entity.type
_entity.pdbx_description
1 polymer ?
#
loop_
_entity_poly.entity_id
_entity_poly.type
_entity_poly.pdbx_seq_one_letter_code
_entity_poly.pdbx_strand_id
1 'polypeptide(L)'
;MSDWDRIDKLIRTREYDELLAVARGLDDADRKALVGPLKEFERHARSGEADLWHSRSCFAIIGAGVLTGASVLAPWLVRNGFRDTINPFQTRRQSADLADSVLDILEVRDVPWLPDLARRLADRLSASRFDWGQFRMVTNLVKLTGIDPPPTDGLVLGLAAEGNWADRALGDPRWLAVVPRMFEVAGVGRIIEESAYFEVGWPQRIAELAANGKLDRGMMIDGAIAALQRGGRLGDVRGFLKVYEALEPDLPEIVDRLRDYVPILADAHSSVAGVAQRELFRADDAGKLPVDLLLDVSHAVFLRSEKKLVRAQLDRLDRVIGREPGRVDDVLLALGVVFEHDAADIQAKALDVVLAHASAVAQRTRDELAAVASALPADLRAKAAKALGTVDAPQTLMTTLPPVPEAPVLPTPVGSLADIVVFLYGRTLRGRGGGRMLTTLSHTVDQMGEDCARAFAHGLDAHDKNDRAEAVDALLVLAARDRWNPAALGQQIGVLAADVELSLNRVVPCLRDLAQSGAASQVWGTVAAALPPMLSPELERPPQRLADLLALAVELVEQVRPTTSIPGLADVAARRGGSRIVTEAKRLEAALPG
;
A
#
# COMPACT_ATOMS: atom_id res chain seq x y z
N MET A 1 29.20 3.28 43.72
CA MET A 1 28.07 2.98 42.81
C MET A 1 28.70 2.30 41.62
N SER A 2 28.31 1.06 41.31
CA SER A 2 28.90 0.38 40.14
C SER A 2 28.52 1.14 38.86
N ASP A 3 29.31 1.01 37.80
CA ASP A 3 28.97 1.63 36.50
C ASP A 3 27.61 1.15 36.00
N TRP A 4 27.24 -0.09 36.34
CA TRP A 4 25.92 -0.64 36.10
C TRP A 4 24.80 0.09 36.86
N ASP A 5 24.95 0.32 38.17
CA ASP A 5 23.93 1.04 38.97
C ASP A 5 23.67 2.46 38.43
N ARG A 6 24.72 3.11 37.92
CA ARG A 6 24.61 4.41 37.27
C ARG A 6 23.79 4.30 35.97
N ILE A 7 24.12 3.34 35.11
CA ILE A 7 23.44 3.12 33.83
C ILE A 7 21.97 2.73 34.03
N ASP A 8 21.68 1.82 34.95
CA ASP A 8 20.30 1.41 35.30
C ASP A 8 19.46 2.62 35.72
N LYS A 9 19.99 3.45 36.62
CA LYS A 9 19.32 4.67 37.05
C LYS A 9 19.01 5.60 35.87
N LEU A 10 20.00 5.87 35.00
CA LEU A 10 19.83 6.76 33.85
C LEU A 10 18.80 6.22 32.85
N ILE A 11 18.74 4.90 32.62
CA ILE A 11 17.75 4.28 31.73
C ILE A 11 16.33 4.42 32.31
N ARG A 12 16.18 4.23 33.62
CA ARG A 12 14.87 4.36 34.32
C ARG A 12 14.38 5.80 34.37
N THR A 13 15.28 6.77 34.58
CA THR A 13 14.94 8.19 34.60
C THR A 13 14.87 8.84 33.22
N ARG A 14 15.35 8.14 32.18
CA ARG A 14 15.39 8.60 30.76
C ARG A 14 16.26 9.85 30.58
N GLU A 15 17.38 9.90 31.28
CA GLU A 15 18.38 10.97 31.19
C GLU A 15 19.30 10.74 29.99
N TYR A 16 18.81 11.04 28.79
CA TYR A 16 19.46 10.69 27.51
C TYR A 16 20.85 11.32 27.34
N ASP A 17 21.00 12.61 27.67
CA ASP A 17 22.26 13.33 27.48
C ASP A 17 23.37 12.80 28.40
N GLU A 18 23.03 12.51 29.66
CA GLU A 18 23.96 11.90 30.61
C GLU A 18 24.31 10.46 30.20
N LEU A 19 23.34 9.69 29.69
CA LEU A 19 23.58 8.35 29.19
C LEU A 19 24.49 8.35 27.96
N LEU A 20 24.32 9.30 27.06
CA LEU A 20 25.19 9.52 25.91
C LEU A 20 26.63 9.84 26.36
N ALA A 21 26.79 10.74 27.33
CA ALA A 21 28.10 11.08 27.88
C ALA A 21 28.78 9.86 28.53
N VAL A 22 28.03 9.04 29.27
CA VAL A 22 28.54 7.77 29.83
C VAL A 22 28.96 6.83 28.71
N ALA A 23 28.11 6.60 27.71
CA ALA A 23 28.40 5.67 26.61
C ALA A 23 29.66 6.04 25.81
N ARG A 24 29.94 7.35 25.64
CA ARG A 24 31.19 7.84 25.01
C ARG A 24 32.44 7.58 25.85
N GLY A 25 32.31 7.66 27.18
CA GLY A 25 33.44 7.62 28.11
C GLY A 25 33.89 6.21 28.53
N LEU A 26 33.16 5.16 28.15
CA LEU A 26 33.50 3.78 28.53
C LEU A 26 34.79 3.30 27.84
N ASP A 27 35.70 2.71 28.60
CA ASP A 27 36.88 2.01 28.06
C ASP A 27 36.55 0.56 27.64
N ASP A 28 37.51 -0.16 27.07
CA ASP A 28 37.28 -1.53 26.59
C ASP A 28 37.02 -2.56 27.70
N ALA A 29 37.56 -2.34 28.90
CA ALA A 29 37.35 -3.22 30.04
C ALA A 29 35.92 -3.04 30.58
N ASP A 30 35.48 -1.79 30.73
CA ASP A 30 34.14 -1.41 31.18
C ASP A 30 33.08 -1.91 30.19
N ARG A 31 33.31 -1.71 28.89
CA ARG A 31 32.42 -2.23 27.83
C ARG A 31 32.21 -3.73 27.98
N LYS A 32 33.29 -4.50 28.15
CA LYS A 32 33.22 -5.96 28.28
C LYS A 32 32.47 -6.38 29.55
N ALA A 33 32.67 -5.69 30.65
CA ALA A 33 31.98 -5.95 31.92
C ALA A 33 30.47 -5.67 31.83
N LEU A 34 30.06 -4.64 31.07
CA LEU A 34 28.67 -4.20 30.96
C LEU A 34 27.81 -5.02 29.98
N VAL A 35 28.38 -5.84 29.09
CA VAL A 35 27.61 -6.62 28.09
C VAL A 35 26.57 -7.55 28.73
N GLY A 36 26.96 -8.28 29.77
CA GLY A 36 26.10 -9.26 30.46
C GLY A 36 24.91 -8.57 31.15
N PRO A 37 25.18 -7.66 32.11
CA PRO A 37 24.14 -6.90 32.81
C PRO A 37 23.17 -6.18 31.86
N LEU A 38 23.69 -5.52 30.82
CA LEU A 38 22.85 -4.81 29.85
C LEU A 38 21.88 -5.73 29.11
N LYS A 39 22.34 -6.91 28.66
CA LYS A 39 21.48 -7.87 27.96
C LYS A 39 20.41 -8.48 28.87
N GLU A 40 20.73 -8.71 30.13
CA GLU A 40 19.76 -9.20 31.11
C GLU A 40 18.68 -8.16 31.38
N PHE A 41 19.10 -6.90 31.55
CA PHE A 41 18.19 -5.81 31.81
C PHE A 41 17.26 -5.50 30.64
N GLU A 42 17.76 -5.48 29.40
CA GLU A 42 16.91 -5.34 28.20
C GLU A 42 15.92 -6.50 28.05
N ARG A 43 16.34 -7.73 28.39
CA ARG A 43 15.45 -8.89 28.35
C ARG A 43 14.31 -8.75 29.37
N HIS A 44 14.61 -8.26 30.57
CA HIS A 44 13.60 -7.98 31.59
C HIS A 44 12.69 -6.82 31.17
N ALA A 45 13.24 -5.73 30.63
CA ALA A 45 12.44 -4.63 30.08
C ALA A 45 11.46 -5.10 28.99
N ARG A 46 11.82 -6.13 28.22
CA ARG A 46 10.99 -6.72 27.16
C ARG A 46 9.88 -7.65 27.68
N SER A 47 9.95 -8.17 28.92
CA SER A 47 8.89 -9.05 29.45
C SER A 47 7.57 -8.30 29.69
N GLY A 48 7.61 -6.95 29.71
CA GLY A 48 6.45 -6.10 29.98
C GLY A 48 6.19 -5.88 31.47
N GLU A 49 6.88 -6.61 32.34
CA GLU A 49 6.71 -6.55 33.80
C GLU A 49 7.33 -5.29 34.43
N ALA A 50 8.20 -4.58 33.70
CA ALA A 50 9.04 -3.52 34.25
C ALA A 50 8.60 -2.09 33.90
N ASP A 51 7.54 -1.89 33.11
CA ASP A 51 7.10 -0.57 32.59
C ASP A 51 8.23 0.28 31.94
N LEU A 52 9.12 -0.39 31.19
CA LEU A 52 10.28 0.24 30.52
C LEU A 52 10.11 0.40 29.01
N TRP A 53 8.88 0.30 28.49
CA TRP A 53 8.60 0.39 27.05
C TRP A 53 9.16 1.68 26.42
N HIS A 54 9.07 2.80 27.15
CA HIS A 54 9.52 4.12 26.72
C HIS A 54 11.04 4.36 26.82
N SER A 55 11.81 3.41 27.35
CA SER A 55 13.27 3.53 27.52
C SER A 55 14.07 2.84 26.40
N ARG A 56 13.42 2.46 25.29
CA ARG A 56 14.05 1.82 24.13
C ARG A 56 15.21 2.61 23.54
N SER A 57 15.02 3.91 23.34
CA SER A 57 16.08 4.82 22.88
C SER A 57 17.31 4.82 23.81
N CYS A 58 17.13 4.65 25.12
CA CYS A 58 18.24 4.49 26.06
C CYS A 58 19.03 3.20 25.80
N PHE A 59 18.34 2.08 25.55
CA PHE A 59 18.98 0.82 25.18
C PHE A 59 19.76 0.91 23.86
N ALA A 60 19.27 1.68 22.88
CA ALA A 60 20.00 1.93 21.64
C ALA A 60 21.32 2.71 21.91
N ILE A 61 21.25 3.79 22.68
CA ILE A 61 22.43 4.61 23.07
C ILE A 61 23.47 3.76 23.80
N ILE A 62 23.08 3.12 24.91
CA ILE A 62 24.05 2.38 25.71
C ILE A 62 24.53 1.11 25.02
N GLY A 63 23.67 0.47 24.21
CA GLY A 63 24.05 -0.67 23.37
C GLY A 63 25.12 -0.29 22.35
N ALA A 64 25.03 0.89 21.75
CA ALA A 64 26.06 1.42 20.87
C ALA A 64 27.38 1.75 21.58
N GLY A 65 27.37 2.05 22.88
CA GLY A 65 28.58 2.22 23.70
C GLY A 65 29.22 0.89 24.10
N VAL A 66 28.40 -0.10 24.45
CA VAL A 66 28.84 -1.33 25.14
C VAL A 66 29.08 -2.52 24.19
N LEU A 67 28.25 -2.70 23.16
CA LEU A 67 28.32 -3.90 22.32
C LEU A 67 29.52 -3.86 21.37
N THR A 68 30.23 -4.99 21.26
CA THR A 68 31.57 -5.05 20.66
C THR A 68 31.62 -5.43 19.18
N GLY A 69 30.49 -5.75 18.54
CA GLY A 69 30.49 -6.16 17.14
C GLY A 69 29.17 -5.94 16.41
N ALA A 70 29.28 -5.73 15.09
CA ALA A 70 28.16 -5.44 14.19
C ALA A 70 27.07 -6.53 14.20
N SER A 71 27.45 -7.81 14.30
CA SER A 71 26.51 -8.95 14.32
C SER A 71 25.59 -8.95 15.55
N VAL A 72 26.04 -8.38 16.66
CA VAL A 72 25.28 -8.26 17.91
C VAL A 72 24.55 -6.92 17.97
N LEU A 73 25.20 -5.83 17.54
CA LEU A 73 24.65 -4.49 17.59
C LEU A 73 23.50 -4.28 16.58
N ALA A 74 23.60 -4.81 15.35
CA ALA A 74 22.54 -4.64 14.36
C ALA A 74 21.15 -5.15 14.82
N PRO A 75 20.98 -6.41 15.24
CA PRO A 75 19.68 -6.87 15.75
C PRO A 75 19.27 -6.21 17.07
N TRP A 76 20.23 -5.68 17.85
CA TRP A 76 19.94 -4.90 19.04
C TRP A 76 19.32 -3.54 18.69
N LEU A 77 19.92 -2.79 17.77
CA LEU A 77 19.42 -1.50 17.32
C LEU A 77 18.06 -1.61 16.63
N VAL A 78 17.83 -2.63 15.80
CA VAL A 78 16.52 -2.83 15.16
C VAL A 78 15.41 -3.12 16.19
N ARG A 79 15.76 -3.76 17.31
CA ARG A 79 14.79 -4.12 18.36
C ARG A 79 14.50 -2.96 19.31
N ASN A 80 15.53 -2.20 19.65
CA ASN A 80 15.49 -1.17 20.68
C ASN A 80 15.51 0.25 20.11
N GLY A 81 15.63 0.44 18.80
CA GLY A 81 15.91 1.74 18.19
C GLY A 81 14.86 2.24 17.20
N PHE A 82 15.09 3.51 16.84
CA PHE A 82 14.54 4.38 15.78
C PHE A 82 13.05 4.74 15.77
N ARG A 83 12.18 3.95 16.40
CA ARG A 83 10.73 4.26 16.38
C ARG A 83 10.28 5.34 17.36
N ASP A 84 11.04 5.57 18.43
CA ASP A 84 10.72 6.57 19.43
C ASP A 84 11.46 7.88 19.13
N THR A 85 10.71 8.92 18.75
CA THR A 85 11.21 10.30 18.84
C THR A 85 11.53 10.58 20.30
N ILE A 86 12.77 11.00 20.59
CA ILE A 86 13.28 11.27 21.95
C ILE A 86 12.39 12.23 22.76
N ASN A 87 11.49 12.98 22.12
CA ASN A 87 10.45 13.73 22.80
C ASN A 87 9.23 14.05 21.88
N PRO A 88 8.02 13.52 22.13
CA PRO A 88 6.83 13.83 21.32
C PRO A 88 6.33 15.29 21.47
N PHE A 89 6.89 16.07 22.40
CA PHE A 89 6.52 17.47 22.65
C PHE A 89 7.54 18.51 22.16
N GLN A 90 8.69 18.08 21.63
CA GLN A 90 9.63 18.99 20.97
C GLN A 90 9.31 19.11 19.49
N THR A 91 9.29 20.35 18.99
CA THR A 91 9.18 20.62 17.55
C THR A 91 10.31 19.89 16.80
N ARG A 92 10.03 19.39 15.59
CA ARG A 92 10.96 18.68 14.66
C ARG A 92 12.37 19.28 14.49
N ARG A 93 12.63 20.50 14.99
CA ARG A 93 13.89 21.24 14.89
C ARG A 93 14.82 21.12 16.10
N GLN A 94 14.38 20.60 17.26
CA GLN A 94 15.14 20.72 18.53
C GLN A 94 15.47 19.40 19.26
N SER A 95 14.95 18.24 18.84
CA SER A 95 15.38 16.97 19.42
C SER A 95 16.63 16.48 18.71
N ALA A 96 17.72 16.23 19.46
CA ALA A 96 18.84 15.45 18.95
C ALA A 96 18.29 14.11 18.43
N ASP A 97 18.63 13.74 17.20
CA ASP A 97 18.14 12.49 16.64
C ASP A 97 18.90 11.31 17.25
N LEU A 98 18.18 10.25 17.60
CA LEU A 98 18.76 9.02 18.13
C LEU A 98 19.80 8.43 17.18
N ALA A 99 19.58 8.52 15.86
CA ALA A 99 20.56 8.05 14.87
C ALA A 99 21.87 8.85 14.97
N ASP A 100 21.79 10.17 15.12
CA ASP A 100 22.97 11.03 15.25
C ASP A 100 23.72 10.74 16.56
N SER A 101 23.01 10.55 17.68
CA SER A 101 23.61 10.17 18.97
C SER A 101 24.30 8.80 18.92
N VAL A 102 23.68 7.81 18.26
CA VAL A 102 24.28 6.47 18.11
C VAL A 102 25.51 6.53 17.21
N LEU A 103 25.45 7.28 16.10
CA LEU A 103 26.59 7.46 15.19
C LEU A 103 27.77 8.13 15.88
N ASP A 104 27.51 9.19 16.62
CA ASP A 104 28.54 9.92 17.34
C ASP A 104 29.27 9.02 18.36
N ILE A 105 28.56 8.15 19.10
CA ILE A 105 29.22 7.15 19.97
C ILE A 105 30.13 6.23 19.15
N LEU A 106 29.63 5.74 18.02
CA LEU A 106 30.38 4.80 17.19
C LEU A 106 31.59 5.45 16.50
N GLU A 107 31.51 6.74 16.16
CA GLU A 107 32.62 7.54 15.64
C GLU A 107 33.70 7.75 16.72
N VAL A 108 33.31 8.11 17.95
CA VAL A 108 34.24 8.23 19.08
C VAL A 108 34.94 6.90 19.39
N ARG A 109 34.24 5.78 19.20
CA ARG A 109 34.80 4.44 19.40
C ARG A 109 35.76 3.99 18.29
N ASP A 110 35.77 4.66 17.13
CA ASP A 110 36.60 4.35 15.96
C ASP A 110 36.60 2.84 15.60
N VAL A 111 35.41 2.24 15.54
CA VAL A 111 35.28 0.79 15.35
C VAL A 111 35.45 0.37 13.88
N PRO A 112 36.28 -0.64 13.55
CA PRO A 112 36.55 -1.00 12.16
C PRO A 112 35.38 -1.72 11.45
N TRP A 113 34.36 -2.15 12.20
CA TRP A 113 33.24 -2.93 11.68
C TRP A 113 32.01 -2.11 11.25
N LEU A 114 32.12 -0.77 11.19
CA LEU A 114 31.04 0.10 10.69
C LEU A 114 30.51 -0.28 9.30
N PRO A 115 31.36 -0.65 8.31
CA PRO A 115 30.87 -1.14 7.02
C PRO A 115 29.97 -2.38 7.14
N ASP A 116 30.30 -3.31 8.04
CA ASP A 116 29.49 -4.52 8.28
C ASP A 116 28.18 -4.17 9.00
N LEU A 117 28.22 -3.21 9.94
CA LEU A 117 27.00 -2.71 10.59
C LEU A 117 26.03 -2.10 9.57
N ALA A 118 26.53 -1.26 8.66
CA ALA A 118 25.73 -0.61 7.63
C ALA A 118 24.98 -1.64 6.76
N ARG A 119 25.69 -2.66 6.27
CA ARG A 119 25.09 -3.75 5.48
C ARG A 119 24.04 -4.52 6.27
N ARG A 120 24.36 -4.93 7.50
CA ARG A 120 23.43 -5.68 8.36
C ARG A 120 22.17 -4.90 8.71
N LEU A 121 22.27 -3.59 8.90
CA LEU A 121 21.11 -2.73 9.14
C LEU A 121 20.31 -2.52 7.84
N ALA A 122 20.97 -2.39 6.69
CA ALA A 122 20.29 -2.31 5.39
C ALA A 122 19.52 -3.61 5.06
N ASP A 123 20.09 -4.78 5.36
CA ASP A 123 19.43 -6.10 5.16
C ASP A 123 18.19 -6.27 6.03
N ARG A 124 18.14 -5.58 7.17
CA ARG A 124 17.01 -5.61 8.12
C ARG A 124 16.00 -4.50 7.86
N LEU A 125 16.28 -3.58 6.93
CA LEU A 125 15.38 -2.48 6.62
C LEU A 125 14.25 -3.00 5.74
N SER A 126 13.05 -3.10 6.30
CA SER A 126 11.89 -3.66 5.61
C SER A 126 11.23 -2.61 4.72
N ALA A 127 10.98 -2.94 3.45
CA ALA A 127 10.13 -2.12 2.57
C ALA A 127 8.66 -2.04 3.06
N SER A 128 8.12 -3.12 3.63
CA SER A 128 6.71 -3.16 4.10
C SER A 128 6.45 -2.49 5.45
N ARG A 129 7.36 -2.64 6.42
CA ARG A 129 7.35 -1.98 7.74
C ARG A 129 8.49 -0.98 7.83
N PHE A 130 8.43 0.04 6.98
CA PHE A 130 9.52 0.99 6.80
C PHE A 130 9.82 1.78 8.07
N ASP A 131 11.11 1.90 8.40
CA ASP A 131 11.61 2.62 9.57
C ASP A 131 12.56 3.73 9.12
N TRP A 132 12.10 4.98 9.27
CA TRP A 132 12.83 6.16 8.83
C TRP A 132 14.10 6.42 9.63
N GLY A 133 14.12 6.12 10.93
CA GLY A 133 15.35 6.31 11.71
C GLY A 133 16.39 5.25 11.36
N GLN A 134 15.97 4.02 11.07
CA GLN A 134 16.89 2.98 10.57
C GLN A 134 17.44 3.35 9.19
N PHE A 135 16.59 3.85 8.28
CA PHE A 135 17.04 4.33 6.97
C PHE A 135 18.08 5.46 7.10
N ARG A 136 17.83 6.44 7.98
CA ARG A 136 18.78 7.52 8.28
C ARG A 136 20.09 7.01 8.87
N MET A 137 20.02 6.07 9.82
CA MET A 137 21.22 5.40 10.36
C MET A 137 22.05 4.73 9.25
N VAL A 138 21.41 3.95 8.38
CA VAL A 138 22.09 3.25 7.28
C VAL A 138 22.73 4.24 6.31
N THR A 139 21.99 5.26 5.88
CA THR A 139 22.49 6.27 4.92
C THR A 139 23.64 7.10 5.50
N ASN A 140 23.58 7.45 6.78
CA ASN A 140 24.69 8.11 7.47
C ASN A 140 25.92 7.19 7.61
N LEU A 141 25.75 5.91 7.95
CA LEU A 141 26.85 4.95 7.98
C LEU A 141 27.49 4.74 6.60
N VAL A 142 26.69 4.67 5.54
CA VAL A 142 27.17 4.59 4.15
C VAL A 142 28.00 5.82 3.81
N LYS A 143 27.53 7.01 4.18
CA LYS A 143 28.26 8.27 3.99
C LYS A 143 29.58 8.29 4.76
N LEU A 144 29.56 7.90 6.04
CA LEU A 144 30.73 7.89 6.92
C LEU A 144 31.80 6.89 6.47
N THR A 145 31.37 5.67 6.11
CA THR A 145 32.28 4.57 5.78
C THR A 145 32.73 4.54 4.33
N GLY A 146 32.04 5.28 3.44
CA GLY A 146 32.39 5.30 2.03
C GLY A 146 32.07 4.01 1.27
N ILE A 147 31.29 3.08 1.83
CA ILE A 147 30.86 1.89 1.09
C ILE A 147 29.85 2.21 0.00
N ASP A 148 29.70 1.31 -0.96
CA ASP A 148 28.57 1.36 -1.88
C ASP A 148 27.25 1.10 -1.11
N PRO A 149 26.18 1.87 -1.40
CA PRO A 149 24.87 1.63 -0.82
C PRO A 149 24.42 0.18 -1.04
N PRO A 150 24.09 -0.57 0.02
CA PRO A 150 23.60 -1.94 -0.13
C PRO A 150 22.30 -1.95 -0.96
N PRO A 151 22.20 -2.75 -2.04
CA PRO A 151 21.06 -2.70 -2.96
C PRO A 151 19.82 -3.46 -2.41
N THR A 152 19.46 -3.23 -1.14
CA THR A 152 18.33 -3.88 -0.48
C THR A 152 17.03 -3.15 -0.77
N ASP A 153 15.93 -3.90 -0.82
CA ASP A 153 14.61 -3.37 -1.16
C ASP A 153 14.16 -2.21 -0.25
N GLY A 154 14.48 -2.29 1.05
CA GLY A 154 14.23 -1.19 1.98
C GLY A 154 15.01 0.07 1.61
N LEU A 155 16.29 -0.05 1.25
CA LEU A 155 17.10 1.11 0.90
C LEU A 155 16.61 1.78 -0.38
N VAL A 156 16.23 0.97 -1.39
CA VAL A 156 15.62 1.45 -2.64
C VAL A 156 14.31 2.17 -2.36
N LEU A 157 13.45 1.60 -1.51
CA LEU A 157 12.18 2.23 -1.12
C LEU A 157 12.41 3.56 -0.39
N GLY A 158 13.38 3.61 0.52
CA GLY A 158 13.72 4.84 1.24
C GLY A 158 14.25 5.94 0.33
N LEU A 159 15.12 5.58 -0.63
CA LEU A 159 15.59 6.50 -1.67
C LEU A 159 14.40 7.06 -2.46
N ALA A 160 13.46 6.21 -2.90
CA ALA A 160 12.28 6.65 -3.63
C ALA A 160 11.35 7.53 -2.78
N ALA A 161 11.16 7.20 -1.51
CA ALA A 161 10.17 7.85 -0.65
C ALA A 161 10.60 9.22 -0.11
N GLU A 162 11.90 9.52 0.01
CA GLU A 162 12.38 10.79 0.59
C GLU A 162 13.03 11.72 -0.44
N GLY A 163 12.18 12.47 -1.17
CA GLY A 163 12.57 13.35 -2.27
C GLY A 163 13.70 14.34 -1.93
N ASN A 164 13.59 15.06 -0.81
CA ASN A 164 14.60 16.05 -0.39
C ASN A 164 15.97 15.42 -0.07
N TRP A 165 15.98 14.18 0.43
CA TRP A 165 17.21 13.45 0.67
C TRP A 165 17.78 12.93 -0.65
N ALA A 166 16.92 12.36 -1.52
CA ALA A 166 17.30 11.88 -2.84
C ALA A 166 17.96 12.98 -3.70
N ASP A 167 17.46 14.23 -3.66
CA ASP A 167 18.05 15.37 -4.40
C ASP A 167 19.53 15.58 -4.06
N ARG A 168 19.90 15.34 -2.80
CA ARG A 168 21.29 15.43 -2.34
C ARG A 168 22.06 14.13 -2.61
N ALA A 169 21.42 12.98 -2.39
CA ALA A 169 22.05 11.68 -2.52
C ALA A 169 22.47 11.37 -3.97
N LEU A 170 21.64 11.76 -4.95
CA LEU A 170 21.91 11.52 -6.38
C LEU A 170 23.05 12.37 -6.97
N GLY A 171 23.65 13.26 -6.16
CA GLY A 171 24.95 13.87 -6.47
C GLY A 171 26.13 12.87 -6.37
N ASP A 172 25.93 11.75 -5.67
CA ASP A 172 26.91 10.68 -5.51
C ASP A 172 26.65 9.55 -6.52
N PRO A 173 27.62 9.19 -7.40
CA PRO A 173 27.46 8.13 -8.39
C PRO A 173 27.04 6.77 -7.80
N ARG A 174 27.39 6.49 -6.55
CA ARG A 174 27.03 5.22 -5.90
C ARG A 174 25.53 5.11 -5.65
N TRP A 175 24.85 6.22 -5.41
CA TRP A 175 23.39 6.25 -5.27
C TRP A 175 22.66 6.23 -6.62
N LEU A 176 23.30 6.73 -7.70
CA LEU A 176 22.76 6.58 -9.06
C LEU A 176 22.65 5.09 -9.45
N ALA A 177 23.61 4.25 -9.03
CA ALA A 177 23.58 2.80 -9.27
C ALA A 177 22.41 2.06 -8.58
N VAL A 178 21.73 2.69 -7.61
CA VAL A 178 20.56 2.12 -6.92
C VAL A 178 19.26 2.37 -7.69
N VAL A 179 19.21 3.43 -8.51
CA VAL A 179 17.99 3.84 -9.24
C VAL A 179 17.42 2.73 -10.14
N PRO A 180 18.20 1.94 -10.89
CA PRO A 180 17.63 0.84 -11.69
C PRO A 180 16.83 -0.18 -10.86
N ARG A 181 17.21 -0.44 -9.59
CA ARG A 181 16.47 -1.36 -8.73
C ARG A 181 15.07 -0.85 -8.35
N MET A 182 14.78 0.44 -8.55
CA MET A 182 13.43 0.99 -8.31
C MET A 182 12.35 0.28 -9.15
N PHE A 183 12.70 -0.22 -10.32
CA PHE A 183 11.77 -0.95 -11.18
C PHE A 183 11.42 -2.33 -10.64
N GLU A 184 12.25 -2.90 -9.77
CA GLU A 184 12.13 -4.28 -9.27
C GLU A 184 11.41 -4.36 -7.91
N VAL A 185 11.48 -3.30 -7.12
CA VAL A 185 11.02 -3.32 -5.72
C VAL A 185 9.52 -3.02 -5.64
N ALA A 186 8.77 -3.95 -5.04
CA ALA A 186 7.33 -3.81 -4.83
C ALA A 186 6.99 -2.57 -3.99
N GLY A 187 5.97 -1.81 -4.43
CA GLY A 187 5.51 -0.58 -3.77
C GLY A 187 6.26 0.69 -4.17
N VAL A 188 7.41 0.58 -4.85
CA VAL A 188 8.14 1.76 -5.36
C VAL A 188 7.38 2.44 -6.49
N GLY A 189 6.71 1.67 -7.37
CA GLY A 189 5.91 2.25 -8.45
C GLY A 189 4.82 3.18 -7.91
N ARG A 190 4.14 2.83 -6.81
CA ARG A 190 3.17 3.72 -6.17
C ARG A 190 3.80 5.01 -5.66
N ILE A 191 5.00 4.94 -5.07
CA ILE A 191 5.73 6.12 -4.61
C ILE A 191 6.08 7.02 -5.81
N ILE A 192 6.52 6.42 -6.92
CA ILE A 192 6.79 7.14 -8.17
C ILE A 192 5.51 7.82 -8.70
N GLU A 193 4.37 7.10 -8.71
CA GLU A 193 3.08 7.67 -9.12
C GLU A 193 2.69 8.87 -8.26
N GLU A 194 2.78 8.75 -6.93
CA GLU A 194 2.47 9.83 -5.98
C GLU A 194 3.46 11.00 -6.12
N SER A 195 4.71 10.74 -6.47
CA SER A 195 5.72 11.79 -6.67
C SER A 195 5.48 12.61 -7.94
N ALA A 196 4.77 12.07 -8.92
CA ALA A 196 4.52 12.73 -10.21
C ALA A 196 3.64 13.98 -10.11
N TYR A 197 3.06 14.25 -8.93
CA TYR A 197 2.28 15.47 -8.66
C TYR A 197 3.14 16.63 -8.13
N PHE A 198 4.43 16.41 -7.86
CA PHE A 198 5.37 17.47 -7.49
C PHE A 198 6.10 18.02 -8.73
N GLU A 199 6.62 19.25 -8.62
CA GLU A 199 7.28 19.98 -9.72
C GLU A 199 8.45 19.20 -10.34
N VAL A 200 9.18 18.41 -9.54
CA VAL A 200 10.22 17.48 -10.02
C VAL A 200 10.03 16.09 -9.38
N GLY A 201 9.02 15.38 -9.86
CA GLY A 201 8.74 13.98 -9.47
C GLY A 201 9.76 12.98 -10.03
N TRP A 202 9.68 11.73 -9.57
CA TRP A 202 10.58 10.66 -10.03
C TRP A 202 10.56 10.41 -11.54
N PRO A 203 9.42 10.44 -12.25
CA PRO A 203 9.41 10.24 -13.70
C PRO A 203 10.31 11.24 -14.45
N GLN A 204 10.13 12.53 -14.17
CA GLN A 204 10.93 13.60 -14.77
C GLN A 204 12.38 13.50 -14.32
N ARG A 205 12.63 13.22 -13.05
CA ARG A 205 13.98 13.07 -12.50
C ARG A 205 14.77 11.95 -13.19
N ILE A 206 14.16 10.78 -13.39
CA ILE A 206 14.81 9.66 -14.11
C ILE A 206 15.10 10.06 -15.55
N ALA A 207 14.14 10.69 -16.23
CA ALA A 207 14.31 11.16 -17.60
C ALA A 207 15.43 12.19 -17.74
N GLU A 208 15.51 13.18 -16.85
CA GLU A 208 16.56 14.20 -16.81
C GLU A 208 17.94 13.60 -16.52
N LEU A 209 18.03 12.65 -15.59
CA LEU A 209 19.28 11.96 -15.29
C LEU A 209 19.76 11.11 -16.47
N ALA A 210 18.83 10.45 -17.18
CA ALA A 210 19.14 9.70 -18.39
C ALA A 210 19.57 10.62 -19.55
N ALA A 211 18.86 11.73 -19.77
CA ALA A 211 19.18 12.71 -20.80
C ALA A 211 20.56 13.36 -20.59
N ASN A 212 20.96 13.56 -19.33
CA ASN A 212 22.27 14.09 -18.96
C ASN A 212 23.38 13.01 -18.90
N GLY A 213 23.09 11.76 -19.28
CA GLY A 213 24.06 10.66 -19.28
C GLY A 213 24.50 10.18 -17.89
N LYS A 214 23.80 10.57 -16.82
CA LYS A 214 24.07 10.12 -15.46
C LYS A 214 23.47 8.75 -15.17
N LEU A 215 22.40 8.39 -15.88
CA LEU A 215 21.82 7.04 -15.91
C LEU A 215 21.87 6.51 -17.33
N ASP A 216 22.06 5.20 -17.47
CA ASP A 216 21.97 4.55 -18.78
C ASP A 216 20.51 4.59 -19.26
N ARG A 217 20.26 5.32 -20.35
CA ARG A 217 18.92 5.53 -20.90
C ARG A 217 18.26 4.22 -21.33
N GLY A 218 19.01 3.33 -21.98
CA GLY A 218 18.50 2.02 -22.40
C GLY A 218 18.06 1.18 -21.21
N MET A 219 18.87 1.13 -20.16
CA MET A 219 18.56 0.42 -18.91
C MET A 219 17.30 0.96 -18.23
N MET A 220 17.05 2.28 -18.29
CA MET A 220 15.83 2.87 -17.71
C MET A 220 14.57 2.48 -18.51
N ILE A 221 14.67 2.45 -19.84
CA ILE A 221 13.58 2.00 -20.71
C ILE A 221 13.31 0.50 -20.49
N ASP A 222 14.36 -0.33 -20.46
CA ASP A 222 14.27 -1.78 -20.20
C ASP A 222 13.67 -2.05 -18.83
N GLY A 223 14.11 -1.32 -17.80
CA GLY A 223 13.57 -1.41 -16.45
C GLY A 223 12.08 -1.07 -16.38
N ALA A 224 11.66 0.01 -17.06
CA ALA A 224 10.26 0.40 -17.12
C ALA A 224 9.40 -0.64 -17.86
N ILE A 225 9.85 -1.14 -19.02
CA ILE A 225 9.17 -2.20 -19.78
C ILE A 225 9.06 -3.48 -18.95
N ALA A 226 10.15 -3.93 -18.32
CA ALA A 226 10.15 -5.12 -17.49
C ALA A 226 9.21 -4.98 -16.27
N ALA A 227 9.13 -3.78 -15.68
CA ALA A 227 8.19 -3.50 -14.60
C ALA A 227 6.73 -3.53 -15.08
N LEU A 228 6.45 -3.01 -16.27
CA LEU A 228 5.12 -3.05 -16.89
C LEU A 228 4.70 -4.47 -17.28
N GLN A 229 5.63 -5.30 -17.77
CA GLN A 229 5.42 -6.72 -18.04
C GLN A 229 5.15 -7.51 -16.76
N ARG A 230 5.90 -7.25 -15.68
CA ARG A 230 5.65 -7.87 -14.36
C ARG A 230 4.28 -7.52 -13.78
N GLY A 231 3.73 -6.35 -14.13
CA GLY A 231 2.45 -5.88 -13.60
C GLY A 231 2.51 -5.56 -12.11
N GLY A 232 1.41 -5.79 -11.39
CA GLY A 232 1.31 -5.55 -9.96
C GLY A 232 0.07 -4.74 -9.57
N ARG A 233 0.14 -4.04 -8.43
CA ARG A 233 -0.96 -3.18 -8.00
C ARG A 233 -1.09 -2.01 -8.97
N LEU A 234 -2.31 -1.52 -9.16
CA LEU A 234 -2.62 -0.46 -10.12
C LEU A 234 -1.73 0.78 -9.98
N GLY A 235 -1.43 1.20 -8.75
CA GLY A 235 -0.55 2.36 -8.52
C GLY A 235 0.91 2.11 -8.90
N ASP A 236 1.40 0.87 -8.73
CA ASP A 236 2.76 0.52 -9.16
C ASP A 236 2.88 0.59 -10.67
N VAL A 237 1.94 -0.04 -11.38
CA VAL A 237 1.89 -0.05 -12.84
C VAL A 237 1.78 1.37 -13.41
N ARG A 238 0.94 2.23 -12.81
CA ARG A 238 0.79 3.63 -13.24
C ARG A 238 2.07 4.44 -13.03
N GLY A 239 2.78 4.22 -11.93
CA GLY A 239 4.06 4.87 -11.66
C GLY A 239 5.10 4.54 -12.73
N PHE A 240 5.28 3.26 -13.05
CA PHE A 240 6.23 2.85 -14.08
C PHE A 240 5.81 3.28 -15.49
N LEU A 241 4.51 3.32 -15.78
CA LEU A 241 4.01 3.88 -17.04
C LEU A 241 4.38 5.36 -17.18
N LYS A 242 4.25 6.16 -16.10
CA LYS A 242 4.67 7.57 -16.10
C LYS A 242 6.17 7.73 -16.35
N VAL A 243 7.01 6.85 -15.81
CA VAL A 243 8.45 6.87 -16.09
C VAL A 243 8.72 6.57 -17.56
N TYR A 244 8.09 5.53 -18.11
CA TYR A 244 8.18 5.19 -19.53
C TYR A 244 7.75 6.37 -20.42
N GLU A 245 6.64 7.03 -20.09
CA GLU A 245 6.15 8.20 -20.82
C GLU A 245 7.11 9.39 -20.69
N ALA A 246 7.68 9.65 -19.50
CA ALA A 246 8.64 10.73 -19.29
C ALA A 246 9.98 10.50 -19.99
N LEU A 247 10.39 9.25 -20.20
CA LEU A 247 11.58 8.91 -20.98
C LEU A 247 11.42 9.22 -22.46
N GLU A 248 10.17 9.25 -22.97
CA GLU A 248 9.82 9.45 -24.38
C GLU A 248 10.71 8.63 -25.34
N PRO A 249 10.63 7.28 -25.35
CA PRO A 249 11.44 6.47 -26.24
C PRO A 249 11.27 6.88 -27.71
N ASP A 250 12.40 7.01 -28.40
CA ASP A 250 12.42 7.33 -29.81
C ASP A 250 12.18 6.08 -30.68
N LEU A 251 12.04 6.28 -31.99
CA LEU A 251 11.72 5.18 -32.89
C LEU A 251 12.81 4.09 -32.90
N PRO A 252 14.12 4.39 -33.03
CA PRO A 252 15.18 3.39 -32.85
C PRO A 252 15.06 2.60 -31.54
N GLU A 253 14.86 3.29 -30.41
CA GLU A 253 14.73 2.66 -29.10
C GLU A 253 13.53 1.71 -28.99
N ILE A 254 12.42 2.06 -29.65
CA ILE A 254 11.23 1.20 -29.77
C ILE A 254 11.50 0.00 -30.68
N VAL A 255 12.17 0.22 -31.81
CA VAL A 255 12.49 -0.82 -32.80
C VAL A 255 13.41 -1.90 -32.22
N ASP A 256 14.35 -1.50 -31.36
CA ASP A 256 15.22 -2.45 -30.66
C ASP A 256 14.46 -3.36 -29.66
N ARG A 257 13.21 -3.00 -29.31
CA ARG A 257 12.41 -3.63 -28.24
C ARG A 257 11.04 -4.12 -28.70
N LEU A 258 10.79 -4.26 -30.01
CA LEU A 258 9.46 -4.60 -30.54
C LEU A 258 8.86 -5.87 -29.89
N ARG A 259 9.68 -6.88 -29.64
CA ARG A 259 9.25 -8.15 -29.04
C ARG A 259 8.84 -7.99 -27.57
N ASP A 260 9.37 -7.00 -26.87
CA ASP A 260 9.09 -6.78 -25.44
C ASP A 260 7.72 -6.15 -25.21
N TYR A 261 7.08 -5.58 -26.24
CA TYR A 261 5.70 -5.08 -26.15
C TYR A 261 4.66 -6.19 -26.27
N VAL A 262 5.00 -7.37 -26.79
CA VAL A 262 4.05 -8.48 -26.98
C VAL A 262 3.48 -8.99 -25.64
N PRO A 263 4.31 -9.29 -24.61
CA PRO A 263 3.77 -9.72 -23.31
C PRO A 263 2.93 -8.65 -22.61
N ILE A 264 3.23 -7.37 -22.85
CA ILE A 264 2.45 -6.26 -22.31
C ILE A 264 1.03 -6.27 -22.91
N LEU A 265 0.91 -6.53 -24.20
CA LEU A 265 -0.39 -6.56 -24.88
C LEU A 265 -1.24 -7.77 -24.49
N ALA A 266 -0.66 -8.89 -24.09
CA ALA A 266 -1.45 -10.04 -23.64
C ALA A 266 -2.23 -9.72 -22.35
N ASP A 267 -1.54 -9.31 -21.29
CA ASP A 267 -2.11 -9.36 -19.92
C ASP A 267 -2.02 -8.04 -19.14
N ALA A 268 -1.39 -6.99 -19.66
CA ALA A 268 -1.24 -5.75 -18.89
C ALA A 268 -2.55 -4.98 -18.72
N HIS A 269 -2.57 -4.05 -17.76
CA HIS A 269 -3.69 -3.12 -17.55
C HIS A 269 -3.98 -2.30 -18.83
N SER A 270 -5.25 -1.99 -19.10
CA SER A 270 -5.71 -1.40 -20.37
C SER A 270 -4.93 -0.16 -20.85
N SER A 271 -4.54 0.72 -19.91
CA SER A 271 -3.74 1.91 -20.24
C SER A 271 -2.33 1.57 -20.74
N VAL A 272 -1.72 0.54 -20.17
CA VAL A 272 -0.39 0.07 -20.54
C VAL A 272 -0.45 -0.65 -21.88
N ALA A 273 -1.46 -1.51 -22.08
CA ALA A 273 -1.71 -2.15 -23.36
C ALA A 273 -1.93 -1.11 -24.48
N GLY A 274 -2.67 -0.03 -24.19
CA GLY A 274 -2.84 1.08 -25.13
C GLY A 274 -1.53 1.76 -25.54
N VAL A 275 -0.61 1.96 -24.58
CA VAL A 275 0.72 2.51 -24.88
C VAL A 275 1.54 1.53 -25.71
N ALA A 276 1.60 0.25 -25.33
CA ALA A 276 2.33 -0.76 -26.11
C ALA A 276 1.84 -0.86 -27.57
N GLN A 277 0.51 -0.86 -27.78
CA GLN A 277 -0.06 -0.88 -29.12
C GLN A 277 0.32 0.37 -29.92
N ARG A 278 0.29 1.55 -29.29
CA ARG A 278 0.70 2.81 -29.91
C ARG A 278 2.14 2.77 -30.40
N GLU A 279 3.07 2.25 -29.59
CA GLU A 279 4.49 2.20 -29.96
C GLU A 279 4.75 1.21 -31.11
N LEU A 280 4.11 0.05 -31.09
CA LEU A 280 4.17 -0.90 -32.21
C LEU A 280 3.58 -0.30 -33.49
N PHE A 281 2.50 0.48 -33.38
CA PHE A 281 1.92 1.18 -34.51
C PHE A 281 2.84 2.27 -35.06
N ARG A 282 3.55 3.01 -34.20
CA ARG A 282 4.61 3.94 -34.65
C ARG A 282 5.71 3.21 -35.43
N ALA A 283 6.09 2.01 -35.00
CA ALA A 283 7.07 1.19 -35.72
C ALA A 283 6.55 0.66 -37.06
N ASP A 284 5.28 0.23 -37.14
CA ASP A 284 4.63 -0.16 -38.40
C ASP A 284 4.49 1.01 -39.38
N ASP A 285 4.07 2.19 -38.89
CA ASP A 285 3.95 3.41 -39.69
C ASP A 285 5.31 3.81 -40.30
N ALA A 286 6.42 3.48 -39.63
CA ALA A 286 7.78 3.66 -40.14
C ALA A 286 8.32 2.49 -40.98
N GLY A 287 7.53 1.44 -41.21
CA GLY A 287 7.93 0.24 -41.96
C GLY A 287 9.00 -0.60 -41.26
N LYS A 288 9.08 -0.50 -39.92
CA LYS A 288 10.07 -1.20 -39.09
C LYS A 288 9.50 -2.40 -38.32
N LEU A 289 8.18 -2.58 -38.30
CA LEU A 289 7.53 -3.74 -37.71
C LEU A 289 7.36 -4.85 -38.76
N PRO A 290 7.99 -6.04 -38.59
CA PRO A 290 7.74 -7.18 -39.48
C PRO A 290 6.28 -7.63 -39.41
N VAL A 291 5.68 -7.97 -40.55
CA VAL A 291 4.28 -8.42 -40.61
C VAL A 291 4.03 -9.64 -39.73
N ASP A 292 4.96 -10.61 -39.69
CA ASP A 292 4.81 -11.80 -38.83
C ASP A 292 4.67 -11.42 -37.36
N LEU A 293 5.47 -10.46 -36.88
CA LEU A 293 5.39 -9.96 -35.51
C LEU A 293 4.09 -9.17 -35.28
N LEU A 294 3.60 -8.43 -36.27
CA LEU A 294 2.30 -7.76 -36.18
C LEU A 294 1.14 -8.77 -36.08
N LEU A 295 1.22 -9.91 -36.75
CA LEU A 295 0.23 -10.98 -36.64
C LEU A 295 0.26 -11.62 -35.24
N ASP A 296 1.45 -11.93 -34.72
CA ASP A 296 1.62 -12.41 -33.33
C ASP A 296 1.02 -11.43 -32.31
N VAL A 297 1.30 -10.14 -32.47
CA VAL A 297 0.72 -9.05 -31.67
C VAL A 297 -0.80 -9.01 -31.79
N SER A 298 -1.33 -9.19 -33.00
CA SER A 298 -2.76 -9.14 -33.25
C SER A 298 -3.50 -10.24 -32.51
N HIS A 299 -2.95 -11.46 -32.47
CA HIS A 299 -3.52 -12.56 -31.71
C HIS A 299 -3.62 -12.21 -30.22
N ALA A 300 -2.57 -11.61 -29.63
CA ALA A 300 -2.60 -11.18 -28.23
C ALA A 300 -3.69 -10.12 -27.99
N VAL A 301 -3.85 -9.14 -28.90
CA VAL A 301 -4.86 -8.08 -28.78
C VAL A 301 -6.28 -8.61 -28.95
N PHE A 302 -6.50 -9.59 -29.83
CA PHE A 302 -7.83 -10.13 -30.12
C PHE A 302 -8.44 -10.95 -28.97
N LEU A 303 -7.62 -11.43 -28.04
CA LEU A 303 -8.10 -12.10 -26.82
C LEU A 303 -8.52 -11.12 -25.73
N ARG A 304 -8.29 -9.81 -25.92
CA ARG A 304 -8.60 -8.79 -24.92
C ARG A 304 -10.03 -8.27 -25.03
N SER A 305 -10.61 -7.87 -23.90
CA SER A 305 -11.98 -7.32 -23.84
C SER A 305 -12.09 -5.84 -24.27
N GLU A 306 -10.99 -5.10 -24.39
CA GLU A 306 -11.02 -3.69 -24.74
C GLU A 306 -11.31 -3.44 -26.23
N LYS A 307 -12.60 -3.25 -26.56
CA LYS A 307 -13.09 -2.97 -27.92
C LYS A 307 -12.32 -1.91 -28.70
N LYS A 308 -11.79 -0.87 -28.04
CA LYS A 308 -11.01 0.19 -28.71
C LYS A 308 -9.69 -0.34 -29.27
N LEU A 309 -8.96 -1.16 -28.51
CA LEU A 309 -7.69 -1.75 -28.95
C LEU A 309 -7.92 -2.74 -30.08
N VAL A 310 -8.94 -3.61 -29.92
CA VAL A 310 -9.30 -4.60 -30.95
C VAL A 310 -9.69 -3.93 -32.26
N ARG A 311 -10.56 -2.89 -32.24
CA ARG A 311 -10.94 -2.17 -33.46
C ARG A 311 -9.74 -1.51 -34.14
N ALA A 312 -8.84 -0.90 -33.37
CA ALA A 312 -7.64 -0.28 -33.92
C ALA A 312 -6.71 -1.33 -34.56
N GLN A 313 -6.63 -2.53 -33.98
CA GLN A 313 -5.87 -3.65 -34.53
C GLN A 313 -6.49 -4.17 -35.85
N LEU A 314 -7.82 -4.31 -35.90
CA LEU A 314 -8.54 -4.66 -37.13
C LEU A 314 -8.26 -3.65 -38.25
N ASP A 315 -8.37 -2.35 -37.95
CA ASP A 315 -8.10 -1.27 -38.91
C ASP A 315 -6.64 -1.27 -39.38
N ARG A 316 -5.71 -1.65 -38.48
CA ARG A 316 -4.29 -1.77 -38.80
C ARG A 316 -4.03 -2.92 -39.78
N LEU A 317 -4.62 -4.11 -39.54
CA LEU A 317 -4.47 -5.27 -40.41
C LEU A 317 -5.08 -5.05 -41.81
N ASP A 318 -6.23 -4.37 -41.90
CA ASP A 318 -6.85 -4.02 -43.19
C ASP A 318 -5.93 -3.11 -44.03
N ARG A 319 -5.21 -2.18 -43.40
CA ARG A 319 -4.19 -1.37 -44.09
C ARG A 319 -3.00 -2.21 -44.58
N VAL A 320 -2.60 -3.24 -43.84
CA VAL A 320 -1.50 -4.14 -44.25
C VAL A 320 -1.88 -4.93 -45.48
N ILE A 321 -3.15 -5.38 -45.62
CA ILE A 321 -3.65 -6.02 -46.84
C ILE A 321 -3.44 -5.12 -48.07
N GLY A 322 -3.74 -3.83 -47.94
CA GLY A 322 -3.52 -2.86 -49.02
C GLY A 322 -2.05 -2.62 -49.34
N ARG A 323 -1.17 -2.64 -48.34
CA ARG A 323 0.29 -2.43 -48.48
C ARG A 323 1.01 -3.65 -49.03
N GLU A 324 0.61 -4.85 -48.61
CA GLU A 324 1.27 -6.12 -48.90
C GLU A 324 0.25 -7.19 -49.33
N PRO A 325 -0.25 -7.13 -50.58
CA PRO A 325 -1.26 -8.07 -51.09
C PRO A 325 -0.83 -9.55 -51.07
N GLY A 326 0.47 -9.83 -50.98
CA GLY A 326 0.99 -11.19 -50.86
C GLY A 326 0.77 -11.83 -49.48
N ARG A 327 0.32 -11.06 -48.47
CA ARG A 327 0.11 -11.54 -47.09
C ARG A 327 -1.37 -11.65 -46.72
N VAL A 328 -2.30 -11.52 -47.68
CA VAL A 328 -3.74 -11.47 -47.41
C VAL A 328 -4.23 -12.75 -46.73
N ASP A 329 -3.77 -13.93 -47.16
CA ASP A 329 -4.15 -15.19 -46.53
C ASP A 329 -3.78 -15.21 -45.03
N ASP A 330 -2.53 -14.88 -44.68
CA ASP A 330 -2.06 -14.88 -43.29
C ASP A 330 -2.83 -13.88 -42.43
N VAL A 331 -3.11 -12.68 -42.96
CA VAL A 331 -3.85 -11.64 -42.26
C VAL A 331 -5.30 -12.07 -42.02
N LEU A 332 -5.98 -12.61 -43.03
CA LEU A 332 -7.37 -13.05 -42.86
C LEU A 332 -7.46 -14.23 -41.88
N LEU A 333 -6.53 -15.18 -41.91
CA LEU A 333 -6.48 -16.26 -40.93
C LEU A 333 -6.33 -15.73 -39.49
N ALA A 334 -5.47 -14.73 -39.27
CA ALA A 334 -5.34 -14.08 -37.97
C ALA A 334 -6.63 -13.38 -37.51
N LEU A 335 -7.41 -12.80 -38.45
CA LEU A 335 -8.72 -12.21 -38.14
C LEU A 335 -9.76 -13.25 -37.72
N GLY A 336 -9.61 -14.51 -38.15
CA GLY A 336 -10.52 -15.61 -37.78
C GLY A 336 -10.65 -15.81 -36.27
N VAL A 337 -9.57 -15.53 -35.50
CA VAL A 337 -9.56 -15.58 -34.02
C VAL A 337 -10.64 -14.65 -33.41
N VAL A 338 -10.95 -13.53 -34.08
CA VAL A 338 -11.91 -12.53 -33.59
C VAL A 338 -13.35 -13.05 -33.64
N PHE A 339 -13.63 -14.12 -34.38
CA PHE A 339 -14.97 -14.72 -34.41
C PHE A 339 -15.39 -15.35 -33.08
N GLU A 340 -14.42 -15.67 -32.21
CA GLU A 340 -14.67 -16.17 -30.85
C GLU A 340 -14.77 -15.04 -29.81
N HIS A 341 -14.56 -13.79 -30.18
CA HIS A 341 -14.59 -12.66 -29.25
C HIS A 341 -16.01 -12.40 -28.71
N ASP A 342 -16.17 -12.10 -27.41
CA ASP A 342 -17.49 -11.96 -26.74
C ASP A 342 -18.43 -10.87 -27.33
N ALA A 343 -17.85 -9.89 -28.02
CA ALA A 343 -18.58 -8.75 -28.55
C ALA A 343 -18.99 -8.92 -30.03
N ALA A 344 -20.30 -9.08 -30.27
CA ALA A 344 -20.87 -9.27 -31.62
C ALA A 344 -20.56 -8.13 -32.61
N ASP A 345 -20.43 -6.88 -32.13
CA ASP A 345 -20.05 -5.74 -32.98
C ASP A 345 -18.59 -5.79 -33.46
N ILE A 346 -17.72 -6.44 -32.68
CA ILE A 346 -16.33 -6.69 -33.05
C ILE A 346 -16.25 -7.87 -34.03
N GLN A 347 -16.97 -8.96 -33.76
CA GLN A 347 -17.12 -10.09 -34.67
C GLN A 347 -17.62 -9.64 -36.06
N ALA A 348 -18.67 -8.80 -36.09
CA ALA A 348 -19.23 -8.26 -37.32
C ALA A 348 -18.20 -7.44 -38.13
N LYS A 349 -17.42 -6.59 -37.45
CA LYS A 349 -16.37 -5.80 -38.11
C LYS A 349 -15.26 -6.70 -38.69
N ALA A 350 -14.81 -7.71 -37.95
CA ALA A 350 -13.82 -8.65 -38.47
C ALA A 350 -14.35 -9.41 -39.69
N LEU A 351 -15.61 -9.85 -39.64
CA LEU A 351 -16.26 -10.50 -40.77
C LEU A 351 -16.37 -9.57 -41.99
N ASP A 352 -16.68 -8.28 -41.80
CA ASP A 352 -16.72 -7.31 -42.90
C ASP A 352 -15.37 -7.19 -43.63
N VAL A 353 -14.27 -7.16 -42.89
CA VAL A 353 -12.91 -7.15 -43.47
C VAL A 353 -12.64 -8.45 -44.25
N VAL A 354 -12.98 -9.60 -43.67
CA VAL A 354 -12.82 -10.90 -44.35
C VAL A 354 -13.63 -10.95 -45.65
N LEU A 355 -14.88 -10.50 -45.63
CA LEU A 355 -15.76 -10.50 -46.80
C LEU A 355 -15.28 -9.56 -47.90
N ALA A 356 -14.72 -8.39 -47.54
CA ALA A 356 -14.17 -7.45 -48.49
C ALA A 356 -13.01 -8.04 -49.31
N HIS A 357 -12.22 -8.93 -48.70
CA HIS A 357 -11.02 -9.51 -49.29
C HIS A 357 -11.15 -11.00 -49.66
N ALA A 358 -12.32 -11.62 -49.46
CA ALA A 358 -12.55 -13.05 -49.67
C ALA A 358 -12.25 -13.55 -51.10
N SER A 359 -12.36 -12.67 -52.10
CA SER A 359 -12.06 -13.02 -53.50
C SER A 359 -10.56 -13.11 -53.81
N ALA A 360 -9.70 -12.56 -52.95
CA ALA A 360 -8.26 -12.50 -53.14
C ALA A 360 -7.50 -13.66 -52.47
N VAL A 361 -8.16 -14.49 -51.67
CA VAL A 361 -7.53 -15.57 -50.89
C VAL A 361 -7.69 -16.96 -51.52
N ALA A 362 -6.75 -17.85 -51.19
CA ALA A 362 -6.77 -19.24 -51.63
C ALA A 362 -8.02 -19.98 -51.13
N GLN A 363 -8.45 -21.01 -51.85
CA GLN A 363 -9.59 -21.85 -51.44
C GLN A 363 -9.38 -22.45 -50.05
N ARG A 364 -8.18 -22.93 -49.76
CA ARG A 364 -7.82 -23.48 -48.43
C ARG A 364 -8.10 -22.48 -47.31
N THR A 365 -7.69 -21.23 -47.49
CA THR A 365 -7.91 -20.16 -46.52
C THR A 365 -9.40 -19.86 -46.33
N ARG A 366 -10.20 -19.89 -47.42
CA ARG A 366 -11.65 -19.76 -47.32
C ARG A 366 -12.29 -20.89 -46.52
N ASP A 367 -11.83 -22.12 -46.72
CA ASP A 367 -12.33 -23.29 -45.98
C ASP A 367 -11.97 -23.19 -44.48
N GLU A 368 -10.74 -22.78 -44.15
CA GLU A 368 -10.30 -22.54 -42.76
C GLU A 368 -11.11 -21.41 -42.10
N LEU A 369 -11.35 -20.31 -42.81
CA LEU A 369 -12.20 -19.19 -42.34
C LEU A 369 -13.67 -19.60 -42.16
N ALA A 370 -14.20 -20.44 -43.05
CA ALA A 370 -15.54 -20.98 -42.91
C ALA A 370 -15.68 -21.87 -41.66
N ALA A 371 -14.65 -22.64 -41.34
CA ALA A 371 -14.62 -23.47 -40.14
C ALA A 371 -14.68 -22.63 -38.86
N VAL A 372 -13.83 -21.61 -38.73
CA VAL A 372 -13.83 -20.72 -37.53
C VAL A 372 -15.07 -19.82 -37.47
N ALA A 373 -15.69 -19.49 -38.61
CA ALA A 373 -16.94 -18.74 -38.65
C ALA A 373 -18.13 -19.48 -38.01
N SER A 374 -18.02 -20.80 -37.74
CA SER A 374 -19.04 -21.54 -36.99
C SER A 374 -19.27 -21.01 -35.57
N ALA A 375 -18.28 -20.32 -34.98
CA ALA A 375 -18.40 -19.67 -33.68
C ALA A 375 -19.31 -18.42 -33.70
N LEU A 376 -19.61 -17.86 -34.88
CA LEU A 376 -20.37 -16.63 -35.00
C LEU A 376 -21.87 -16.82 -34.66
N PRO A 377 -22.56 -15.75 -34.23
CA PRO A 377 -24.02 -15.66 -34.17
C PRO A 377 -24.69 -16.03 -35.49
N ALA A 378 -25.93 -16.50 -35.43
CA ALA A 378 -26.64 -17.08 -36.58
C ALA A 378 -26.78 -16.12 -37.78
N ASP A 379 -27.01 -14.83 -37.52
CA ASP A 379 -27.10 -13.78 -38.53
C ASP A 379 -25.74 -13.53 -39.22
N LEU A 380 -24.65 -13.50 -38.46
CA LEU A 380 -23.30 -13.35 -38.99
C LEU A 380 -22.82 -14.61 -39.74
N ARG A 381 -23.19 -15.82 -39.30
CA ARG A 381 -22.92 -17.07 -40.04
C ARG A 381 -23.61 -17.09 -41.41
N ALA A 382 -24.87 -16.66 -41.46
CA ALA A 382 -25.60 -16.55 -42.73
C ALA A 382 -24.95 -15.54 -43.69
N LYS A 383 -24.33 -14.48 -43.16
CA LYS A 383 -23.57 -13.51 -43.94
C LYS A 383 -22.23 -14.09 -44.42
N ALA A 384 -21.49 -14.77 -43.55
CA ALA A 384 -20.23 -15.44 -43.87
C ALA A 384 -20.39 -16.49 -44.98
N ALA A 385 -21.48 -17.26 -44.93
CA ALA A 385 -21.72 -18.34 -45.89
C ALA A 385 -21.86 -17.88 -47.35
N LYS A 386 -22.21 -16.61 -47.57
CA LYS A 386 -22.36 -16.05 -48.93
C LYS A 386 -21.04 -15.92 -49.69
N ALA A 387 -19.91 -15.77 -48.98
CA ALA A 387 -18.60 -15.56 -49.60
C ALA A 387 -17.57 -16.65 -49.27
N LEU A 388 -17.69 -17.28 -48.09
CA LEU A 388 -16.75 -18.31 -47.65
C LEU A 388 -17.20 -19.74 -48.01
N GLY A 389 -18.47 -19.94 -48.36
CA GLY A 389 -19.05 -21.27 -48.62
C GLY A 389 -19.87 -21.79 -47.44
N THR A 390 -20.03 -23.11 -47.29
CA THR A 390 -20.83 -23.68 -46.21
C THR A 390 -20.17 -23.42 -44.85
N VAL A 391 -20.87 -22.71 -43.95
CA VAL A 391 -20.45 -22.49 -42.55
C VAL A 391 -21.33 -23.36 -41.66
N ASP A 392 -20.73 -24.36 -41.02
CA ASP A 392 -21.45 -25.29 -40.15
C ASP A 392 -22.00 -24.60 -38.89
N ALA A 393 -23.03 -25.19 -38.30
CA ALA A 393 -23.49 -24.78 -36.97
C ALA A 393 -22.41 -25.12 -35.92
N PRO A 394 -22.27 -24.32 -34.85
CA PRO A 394 -21.32 -24.61 -33.79
C PRO A 394 -21.57 -26.03 -33.27
N GLN A 395 -20.53 -26.86 -33.30
CA GLN A 395 -20.60 -28.17 -32.67
C GLN A 395 -20.63 -27.93 -31.15
N THR A 396 -21.69 -28.38 -30.49
CA THR A 396 -21.73 -28.43 -29.03
C THR A 396 -20.72 -29.49 -28.57
N LEU A 397 -19.45 -29.11 -28.46
CA LEU A 397 -18.47 -29.90 -27.76
C LEU A 397 -18.89 -29.89 -26.29
N MET A 398 -19.47 -30.99 -25.83
CA MET A 398 -19.58 -31.27 -24.39
C MET A 398 -18.16 -31.42 -23.86
N THR A 399 -17.54 -30.30 -23.51
CA THR A 399 -16.30 -30.29 -22.74
C THR A 399 -16.67 -30.81 -21.35
N THR A 400 -16.45 -32.10 -21.12
CA THR A 400 -16.41 -32.63 -19.77
C THR A 400 -15.24 -31.95 -19.08
N LEU A 401 -15.53 -30.93 -18.27
CA LEU A 401 -14.51 -30.30 -17.42
C LEU A 401 -13.81 -31.41 -16.63
N PRO A 402 -12.46 -31.45 -16.60
CA PRO A 402 -11.77 -32.30 -15.64
C PRO A 402 -12.26 -31.93 -14.24
N PRO A 403 -12.36 -32.89 -13.31
CA PRO A 403 -12.80 -32.60 -11.94
C PRO A 403 -11.94 -31.46 -11.39
N VAL A 404 -12.61 -30.46 -10.81
CA VAL A 404 -11.98 -29.32 -10.15
C VAL A 404 -10.89 -29.86 -9.21
N PRO A 405 -9.61 -29.42 -9.35
CA PRO A 405 -8.57 -29.79 -8.39
C PRO A 405 -9.07 -29.44 -6.99
N GLU A 406 -8.97 -30.38 -6.04
CA GLU A 406 -9.36 -30.12 -4.65
C GLU A 406 -8.77 -28.78 -4.20
N ALA A 407 -9.65 -27.89 -3.75
CA ALA A 407 -9.23 -26.59 -3.26
C ALA A 407 -8.11 -26.80 -2.23
N PRO A 408 -7.00 -26.04 -2.29
CA PRO A 408 -5.95 -26.16 -1.29
C PRO A 408 -6.59 -26.00 0.08
N VAL A 409 -6.32 -26.96 0.97
CA VAL A 409 -6.82 -26.96 2.35
C VAL A 409 -6.47 -25.61 2.95
N LEU A 410 -7.49 -24.76 3.09
CA LEU A 410 -7.33 -23.50 3.79
C LEU A 410 -6.84 -23.83 5.21
N PRO A 411 -5.91 -23.04 5.77
CA PRO A 411 -5.58 -23.20 7.18
C PRO A 411 -6.87 -23.18 8.00
N THR A 412 -6.90 -23.98 9.06
CA THR A 412 -8.05 -24.14 9.96
C THR A 412 -8.73 -22.80 10.22
N PRO A 413 -10.07 -22.71 10.20
CA PRO A 413 -10.80 -21.48 10.48
C PRO A 413 -10.26 -20.84 11.75
N VAL A 414 -10.10 -19.51 11.71
CA VAL A 414 -9.76 -18.70 12.87
C VAL A 414 -10.74 -19.09 13.99
N GLY A 415 -10.20 -19.67 15.07
CA GLY A 415 -10.97 -20.47 16.04
C GLY A 415 -11.93 -19.68 16.92
N SER A 416 -11.88 -18.34 16.88
CA SER A 416 -12.76 -17.45 17.65
C SER A 416 -12.78 -16.02 17.09
N LEU A 417 -13.81 -15.23 17.43
CA LEU A 417 -13.85 -13.78 17.15
C LEU A 417 -12.71 -13.01 17.87
N ALA A 418 -12.23 -13.51 19.01
CA ALA A 418 -11.08 -12.96 19.73
C ALA A 418 -9.78 -13.00 18.90
N ASP A 419 -9.58 -14.06 18.12
CA ASP A 419 -8.42 -14.18 17.21
C ASP A 419 -8.52 -13.20 16.03
N ILE A 420 -9.75 -12.89 15.57
CA ILE A 420 -10.01 -11.85 14.57
C ILE A 420 -9.71 -10.46 15.16
N VAL A 421 -10.03 -10.20 16.43
CA VAL A 421 -9.68 -8.93 17.10
C VAL A 421 -8.17 -8.75 17.20
N VAL A 422 -7.41 -9.79 17.59
CA VAL A 422 -5.93 -9.71 17.62
C VAL A 422 -5.35 -9.54 16.21
N PHE A 423 -5.93 -10.19 15.20
CA PHE A 423 -5.55 -10.05 13.80
C PHE A 423 -5.85 -8.66 13.23
N LEU A 424 -7.02 -8.10 13.54
CA LEU A 424 -7.41 -6.73 13.18
C LEU A 424 -6.56 -5.72 13.94
N TYR A 425 -6.35 -5.87 15.24
CA TYR A 425 -5.46 -5.03 16.04
C TYR A 425 -4.05 -5.00 15.42
N GLY A 426 -3.53 -6.15 14.98
CA GLY A 426 -2.24 -6.27 14.31
C GLY A 426 -2.15 -5.64 12.91
N ARG A 427 -3.27 -5.53 12.17
CA ARG A 427 -3.33 -4.88 10.85
C ARG A 427 -3.70 -3.41 10.94
N THR A 428 -4.80 -3.06 11.61
CA THR A 428 -5.36 -1.70 11.65
C THR A 428 -4.44 -0.69 12.35
N LEU A 429 -3.67 -1.12 13.37
CA LEU A 429 -2.65 -0.26 14.01
C LEU A 429 -1.31 -0.24 13.24
N ARG A 430 -1.09 -1.12 12.25
CA ARG A 430 0.22 -1.26 11.55
C ARG A 430 0.17 -1.11 10.02
N GLY A 431 -0.99 -0.91 9.38
CA GLY A 431 -1.10 -0.68 7.93
C GLY A 431 -2.46 -1.01 7.28
N ARG A 432 -2.61 -0.62 6.01
CA ARG A 432 -3.87 -0.67 5.21
C ARG A 432 -4.53 -2.05 5.13
N GLY A 433 -5.86 -2.08 5.05
CA GLY A 433 -6.65 -3.24 4.59
C GLY A 433 -7.44 -3.97 5.67
N GLY A 434 -7.70 -3.31 6.81
CA GLY A 434 -8.58 -3.83 7.85
C GLY A 434 -10.07 -3.63 7.55
N GLY A 435 -10.43 -2.60 6.76
CA GLY A 435 -11.81 -2.25 6.48
C GLY A 435 -12.60 -3.33 5.73
N ARG A 436 -12.01 -3.95 4.70
CA ARG A 436 -12.64 -5.03 3.91
C ARG A 436 -13.07 -6.24 4.76
N MET A 437 -12.38 -6.47 5.88
CA MET A 437 -12.75 -7.54 6.82
C MET A 437 -13.93 -7.14 7.70
N LEU A 438 -14.07 -5.85 8.05
CA LEU A 438 -15.26 -5.34 8.72
C LEU A 438 -16.49 -5.42 7.82
N THR A 439 -16.33 -5.20 6.50
CA THR A 439 -17.39 -5.48 5.52
C THR A 439 -17.79 -6.95 5.53
N THR A 440 -16.83 -7.87 5.58
CA THR A 440 -17.15 -9.30 5.65
C THR A 440 -17.88 -9.64 6.96
N LEU A 441 -17.41 -9.10 8.09
CA LEU A 441 -18.06 -9.27 9.40
C LEU A 441 -19.49 -8.72 9.44
N SER A 442 -19.77 -7.59 8.78
CA SER A 442 -21.12 -7.02 8.74
C SER A 442 -22.14 -7.90 8.01
N HIS A 443 -21.67 -8.81 7.15
CA HIS A 443 -22.49 -9.78 6.45
C HIS A 443 -22.66 -11.12 7.19
N THR A 444 -21.73 -11.46 8.09
CA THR A 444 -21.69 -12.79 8.73
C THR A 444 -22.08 -12.77 10.20
N VAL A 445 -21.97 -11.62 10.88
CA VAL A 445 -22.26 -11.52 12.31
C VAL A 445 -23.76 -11.57 12.57
N ASP A 446 -24.16 -12.49 13.45
CA ASP A 446 -25.53 -12.57 13.92
C ASP A 446 -25.88 -11.43 14.87
N GLN A 447 -25.09 -11.15 15.90
CA GLN A 447 -25.30 -9.93 16.68
C GLN A 447 -23.95 -9.38 17.05
N MET A 448 -23.80 -8.04 17.03
CA MET A 448 -22.58 -7.41 17.48
C MET A 448 -22.35 -7.70 18.97
N GLY A 449 -21.47 -8.67 19.24
CA GLY A 449 -20.90 -8.93 20.56
C GLY A 449 -19.69 -8.04 20.85
N GLU A 450 -19.06 -8.25 21.99
CA GLU A 450 -17.98 -7.39 22.51
C GLU A 450 -16.74 -7.35 21.61
N ASP A 451 -16.29 -8.50 21.11
CA ASP A 451 -15.16 -8.60 20.19
C ASP A 451 -15.44 -7.88 18.86
N CYS A 452 -16.66 -8.01 18.35
CA CYS A 452 -17.10 -7.33 17.14
C CYS A 452 -17.13 -5.81 17.37
N ALA A 453 -17.69 -5.35 18.49
CA ALA A 453 -17.68 -3.96 18.89
C ALA A 453 -16.25 -3.39 18.99
N ARG A 454 -15.31 -4.14 19.59
CA ARG A 454 -13.91 -3.73 19.69
C ARG A 454 -13.24 -3.63 18.32
N ALA A 455 -13.51 -4.59 17.43
CA ALA A 455 -13.03 -4.55 16.04
C ALA A 455 -13.50 -3.29 15.30
N PHE A 456 -14.78 -2.94 15.43
CA PHE A 456 -15.34 -1.73 14.84
C PHE A 456 -14.78 -0.44 15.47
N ALA A 457 -14.55 -0.41 16.79
CA ALA A 457 -13.90 0.72 17.45
C ALA A 457 -12.50 1.01 16.85
N HIS A 458 -11.69 -0.03 16.62
CA HIS A 458 -10.41 0.13 15.93
C HIS A 458 -10.54 0.48 14.45
N GLY A 459 -11.57 -0.01 13.76
CA GLY A 459 -11.89 0.39 12.39
C GLY A 459 -12.16 1.89 12.26
N LEU A 460 -12.93 2.45 13.18
CA LEU A 460 -13.24 3.88 13.24
C LEU A 460 -12.01 4.74 13.61
N ASP A 461 -11.02 4.18 14.31
CA ASP A 461 -9.76 4.85 14.66
C ASP A 461 -8.62 4.57 13.66
N ALA A 462 -8.88 3.83 12.58
CA ALA A 462 -7.86 3.47 11.60
C ALA A 462 -7.12 4.71 11.06
N HIS A 463 -5.80 4.58 10.85
CA HIS A 463 -4.99 5.69 10.33
C HIS A 463 -5.35 6.06 8.88
N ASP A 464 -5.64 5.06 8.05
CA ASP A 464 -6.02 5.25 6.64
C ASP A 464 -7.47 5.74 6.52
N LYS A 465 -7.71 6.70 5.62
CA LYS A 465 -9.04 7.28 5.41
C LYS A 465 -10.03 6.29 4.78
N ASN A 466 -9.56 5.41 3.90
CA ASN A 466 -10.40 4.43 3.21
C ASN A 466 -10.82 3.32 4.17
N ASP A 467 -9.91 2.85 5.03
CA ASP A 467 -10.27 1.83 6.05
C ASP A 467 -11.36 2.36 7.01
N ARG A 468 -11.34 3.65 7.36
CA ARG A 468 -12.42 4.26 8.16
C ARG A 468 -13.73 4.36 7.39
N ALA A 469 -13.69 4.73 6.11
CA ALA A 469 -14.87 4.76 5.26
C ALA A 469 -15.51 3.35 5.13
N GLU A 470 -14.69 2.32 4.94
CA GLU A 470 -15.14 0.94 4.90
C GLU A 470 -15.75 0.48 6.25
N ALA A 471 -15.21 0.94 7.38
CA ALA A 471 -15.80 0.69 8.71
C ALA A 471 -17.16 1.37 8.88
N VAL A 472 -17.30 2.61 8.38
CA VAL A 472 -18.58 3.35 8.35
C VAL A 472 -19.60 2.61 7.49
N ASP A 473 -19.23 2.22 6.26
CA ASP A 473 -20.12 1.47 5.35
C ASP A 473 -20.56 0.14 5.99
N ALA A 474 -19.64 -0.57 6.63
CA ALA A 474 -19.94 -1.82 7.30
C ALA A 474 -20.88 -1.65 8.51
N LEU A 475 -20.74 -0.55 9.28
CA LEU A 475 -21.69 -0.21 10.35
C LEU A 475 -23.07 0.16 9.80
N LEU A 476 -23.16 0.86 8.66
CA LEU A 476 -24.44 1.13 8.00
C LEU A 476 -25.12 -0.17 7.54
N VAL A 477 -24.37 -1.16 7.07
CA VAL A 477 -24.91 -2.50 6.76
C VAL A 477 -25.44 -3.19 8.02
N LEU A 478 -24.74 -3.11 9.15
CA LEU A 478 -25.22 -3.66 10.43
C LEU A 478 -26.45 -2.91 10.95
N ALA A 479 -26.51 -1.58 10.74
CA ALA A 479 -27.66 -0.75 11.07
C ALA A 479 -28.90 -1.17 10.26
N ALA A 480 -28.75 -1.32 8.94
CA ALA A 480 -29.82 -1.70 8.03
C ALA A 480 -30.36 -3.12 8.27
N ARG A 481 -29.59 -3.97 8.98
CA ARG A 481 -29.97 -5.33 9.33
C ARG A 481 -30.42 -5.49 10.79
N ASP A 482 -30.50 -4.40 11.56
CA ASP A 482 -30.79 -4.43 13.00
C ASP A 482 -29.83 -5.33 13.81
N ARG A 483 -28.56 -5.41 13.37
CA ARG A 483 -27.50 -6.23 14.02
C ARG A 483 -26.46 -5.40 14.78
N TRP A 484 -26.46 -4.07 14.62
CA TRP A 484 -25.61 -3.16 15.39
C TRP A 484 -26.09 -3.11 16.84
N ASN A 485 -25.19 -3.42 17.78
CA ASN A 485 -25.38 -3.18 19.21
C ASN A 485 -24.68 -1.87 19.64
N PRO A 486 -25.41 -0.75 19.79
CA PRO A 486 -24.81 0.55 20.11
C PRO A 486 -24.10 0.56 21.46
N ALA A 487 -24.67 -0.11 22.47
CA ALA A 487 -24.13 -0.12 23.81
C ALA A 487 -22.76 -0.81 23.87
N ALA A 488 -22.61 -1.96 23.19
CA ALA A 488 -21.35 -2.68 23.14
C ALA A 488 -20.24 -1.87 22.43
N LEU A 489 -20.55 -1.25 21.28
CA LEU A 489 -19.60 -0.39 20.57
C LEU A 489 -19.22 0.83 21.41
N GLY A 490 -20.21 1.47 22.02
CA GLY A 490 -20.00 2.64 22.87
C GLY A 490 -19.10 2.34 24.05
N GLN A 491 -19.35 1.23 24.76
CA GLN A 491 -18.53 0.81 25.90
C GLN A 491 -17.06 0.61 25.49
N GLN A 492 -16.79 -0.05 24.35
CA GLN A 492 -15.42 -0.25 23.87
C GLN A 492 -14.74 1.06 23.48
N ILE A 493 -15.43 1.98 22.78
CA ILE A 493 -14.91 3.32 22.48
C ILE A 493 -14.60 4.09 23.77
N GLY A 494 -15.49 4.00 24.76
CA GLY A 494 -15.36 4.59 26.08
C GLY A 494 -14.08 4.18 26.80
N VAL A 495 -13.90 2.87 26.98
CA VAL A 495 -12.75 2.28 27.65
C VAL A 495 -11.45 2.60 26.91
N LEU A 496 -11.39 2.36 25.60
CA LEU A 496 -10.18 2.58 24.81
C LEU A 496 -9.75 4.05 24.77
N ALA A 497 -10.70 5.00 24.74
CA ALA A 497 -10.36 6.42 24.78
C ALA A 497 -9.90 6.86 26.18
N ALA A 498 -10.49 6.31 27.24
CA ALA A 498 -10.09 6.57 28.63
C ALA A 498 -8.64 6.10 28.88
N ASP A 499 -8.26 4.96 28.30
CA ASP A 499 -6.90 4.39 28.39
C ASP A 499 -5.91 4.97 27.35
N VAL A 500 -6.34 5.98 26.56
CA VAL A 500 -5.52 6.64 25.52
C VAL A 500 -5.07 5.69 24.38
N GLU A 501 -5.78 4.58 24.20
CA GLU A 501 -5.55 3.61 23.12
C GLU A 501 -6.28 3.96 21.82
N LEU A 502 -7.24 4.90 21.87
CA LEU A 502 -8.08 5.31 20.75
C LEU A 502 -8.16 6.83 20.60
N SER A 503 -8.07 7.34 19.37
CA SER A 503 -8.13 8.78 19.07
C SER A 503 -9.54 9.25 18.67
N LEU A 504 -10.21 9.97 19.56
CA LEU A 504 -11.51 10.63 19.29
C LEU A 504 -11.48 11.61 18.10
N ASN A 505 -10.30 12.15 17.76
CA ASN A 505 -10.14 13.01 16.59
C ASN A 505 -10.51 12.31 15.26
N ARG A 506 -10.44 10.97 15.22
CA ARG A 506 -10.79 10.15 14.04
C ARG A 506 -12.19 9.56 14.16
N VAL A 507 -12.56 9.13 15.36
CA VAL A 507 -13.84 8.45 15.62
C VAL A 507 -15.03 9.42 15.55
N VAL A 508 -14.92 10.63 16.10
CA VAL A 508 -16.04 11.60 16.13
C VAL A 508 -16.53 11.98 14.71
N PRO A 509 -15.66 12.29 13.73
CA PRO A 509 -16.09 12.48 12.34
C PRO A 509 -16.86 11.27 11.77
N CYS A 510 -16.38 10.05 11.99
CA CYS A 510 -17.03 8.85 11.46
C CYS A 510 -18.42 8.62 12.08
N LEU A 511 -18.58 8.89 13.38
CA LEU A 511 -19.89 8.85 14.05
C LEU A 511 -20.85 9.91 13.51
N ARG A 512 -20.33 11.09 13.16
CA ARG A 512 -21.13 12.14 12.52
C ARG A 512 -21.58 11.71 11.12
N ASP A 513 -20.70 11.11 10.33
CA ASP A 513 -21.03 10.58 8.99
C ASP A 513 -22.10 9.48 9.07
N LEU A 514 -22.01 8.59 10.06
CA LEU A 514 -23.02 7.56 10.33
C LEU A 514 -24.39 8.16 10.68
N ALA A 515 -24.41 9.18 11.53
CA ALA A 515 -25.64 9.86 11.92
C ALA A 515 -26.30 10.56 10.71
N GLN A 516 -25.50 11.26 9.90
CA GLN A 516 -25.96 11.92 8.67
C GLN A 516 -26.45 10.92 7.61
N SER A 517 -25.93 9.69 7.64
CA SER A 517 -26.30 8.60 6.72
C SER A 517 -27.50 7.78 7.21
N GLY A 518 -28.25 8.26 8.21
CA GLY A 518 -29.52 7.67 8.65
C GLY A 518 -29.44 6.77 9.89
N ALA A 519 -28.28 6.64 10.54
CA ALA A 519 -28.11 5.82 11.74
C ALA A 519 -28.09 6.63 13.06
N ALA A 520 -28.75 7.80 13.10
CA ALA A 520 -28.68 8.74 14.23
C ALA A 520 -29.07 8.12 15.58
N SER A 521 -30.06 7.22 15.62
CA SER A 521 -30.48 6.52 16.85
C SER A 521 -29.41 5.57 17.39
N GLN A 522 -28.78 4.79 16.50
CA GLN A 522 -27.68 3.89 16.85
C GLN A 522 -26.42 4.67 17.25
N VAL A 523 -26.15 5.79 16.59
CA VAL A 523 -25.04 6.67 16.98
C VAL A 523 -25.31 7.28 18.37
N TRP A 524 -26.53 7.74 18.66
CA TRP A 524 -26.89 8.20 20.00
C TRP A 524 -26.61 7.13 21.07
N GLY A 525 -27.10 5.90 20.86
CA GLY A 525 -26.86 4.80 21.79
C GLY A 525 -25.37 4.49 21.99
N THR A 526 -24.57 4.64 20.93
CA THR A 526 -23.11 4.46 20.98
C THR A 526 -22.43 5.58 21.78
N VAL A 527 -22.79 6.83 21.52
CA VAL A 527 -22.22 7.98 22.24
C VAL A 527 -22.63 7.97 23.72
N ALA A 528 -23.90 7.69 24.02
CA ALA A 528 -24.40 7.61 25.39
C ALA A 528 -23.69 6.52 26.22
N ALA A 529 -23.35 5.38 25.60
CA ALA A 529 -22.59 4.31 26.26
C ALA A 529 -21.07 4.58 26.31
N ALA A 530 -20.53 5.42 25.42
CA ALA A 530 -19.11 5.78 25.40
C ALA A 530 -18.73 6.84 26.44
N LEU A 531 -19.67 7.71 26.82
CA LEU A 531 -19.40 8.84 27.71
C LEU A 531 -19.07 8.42 29.16
N PRO A 532 -19.78 7.48 29.83
CA PRO A 532 -19.55 7.21 31.25
C PRO A 532 -18.11 6.80 31.61
N PRO A 533 -17.41 5.92 30.86
CA PRO A 533 -16.00 5.62 31.12
C PRO A 533 -15.11 6.86 31.05
N MET A 534 -15.37 7.78 30.10
CA MET A 534 -14.58 8.99 29.89
C MET A 534 -14.89 10.14 30.86
N LEU A 535 -16.03 10.07 31.56
CA LEU A 535 -16.48 11.06 32.55
C LEU A 535 -16.16 10.63 33.98
N SER A 536 -15.61 9.42 34.17
CA SER A 536 -15.26 8.87 35.48
C SER A 536 -14.39 9.85 36.30
N PRO A 537 -14.67 10.06 37.59
CA PRO A 537 -13.81 10.86 38.46
C PRO A 537 -12.45 10.21 38.73
N GLU A 538 -12.29 8.91 38.43
CA GLU A 538 -11.05 8.15 38.59
C GLU A 538 -10.02 8.45 37.49
N LEU A 539 -10.44 9.07 36.38
CA LEU A 539 -9.55 9.50 35.30
C LEU A 539 -8.73 10.72 35.73
N GLU A 540 -7.40 10.59 35.70
CA GLU A 540 -6.49 11.72 35.98
C GLU A 540 -6.71 12.89 35.00
N ARG A 541 -7.02 12.60 33.73
CA ARG A 541 -7.26 13.59 32.68
C ARG A 541 -8.31 13.09 31.68
N PRO A 542 -9.19 13.98 31.18
CA PRO A 542 -10.15 13.60 30.15
C PRO A 542 -9.44 13.33 28.81
N PRO A 543 -9.97 12.41 27.98
CA PRO A 543 -9.45 12.16 26.64
C PRO A 543 -9.43 13.43 25.78
N GLN A 544 -8.43 13.54 24.92
CA GLN A 544 -8.37 14.60 23.91
C GLN A 544 -9.61 14.53 23.02
N ARG A 545 -10.19 15.70 22.72
CA ARG A 545 -11.41 15.83 21.89
C ARG A 545 -12.70 15.29 22.52
N LEU A 546 -12.74 15.01 23.83
CA LEU A 546 -13.99 14.67 24.53
C LEU A 546 -15.09 15.74 24.33
N ALA A 547 -14.71 17.02 24.29
CA ALA A 547 -15.65 18.11 24.00
C ALA A 547 -16.33 17.99 22.62
N ASP A 548 -15.65 17.42 21.62
CA ASP A 548 -16.23 17.25 20.28
C ASP A 548 -17.23 16.07 20.25
N LEU A 549 -17.02 15.05 21.10
CA LEU A 549 -17.99 13.96 21.30
C LEU A 549 -19.24 14.43 22.07
N LEU A 550 -19.06 15.27 23.10
CA LEU A 550 -20.17 15.91 23.81
C LEU A 550 -20.98 16.84 22.89
N ALA A 551 -20.30 17.61 22.03
CA ALA A 551 -20.98 18.44 21.04
C ALA A 551 -21.80 17.59 20.04
N LEU A 552 -21.24 16.47 19.56
CA LEU A 552 -21.99 15.52 18.73
C LEU A 552 -23.21 14.95 19.48
N ALA A 553 -23.09 14.65 20.77
CA ALA A 553 -24.22 14.20 21.58
C ALA A 553 -25.33 15.27 21.62
N VAL A 554 -24.98 16.56 21.78
CA VAL A 554 -25.96 17.67 21.74
C VAL A 554 -26.65 17.74 20.38
N GLU A 555 -25.89 17.62 19.28
CA GLU A 555 -26.45 17.58 17.91
C GLU A 555 -27.46 16.42 17.73
N LEU A 556 -27.22 15.27 18.38
CA LEU A 556 -28.06 14.08 18.27
C LEU A 556 -29.32 14.12 19.14
N VAL A 557 -29.30 14.82 20.29
CA VAL A 557 -30.47 14.94 21.18
C VAL A 557 -31.65 15.56 20.43
N GLU A 558 -31.40 16.57 19.60
CA GLU A 558 -32.45 17.24 18.81
C GLU A 558 -33.12 16.29 17.80
N GLN A 559 -32.33 15.36 17.25
CA GLN A 559 -32.77 14.41 16.21
C GLN A 559 -33.46 13.17 16.79
N VAL A 560 -32.93 12.63 17.90
CA VAL A 560 -33.35 11.33 18.46
C VAL A 560 -34.34 11.48 19.61
N ARG A 561 -34.36 12.63 20.30
CA ARG A 561 -35.19 12.90 21.49
C ARG A 561 -35.10 11.78 22.55
N PRO A 562 -33.89 11.49 23.05
CA PRO A 562 -33.66 10.40 23.98
C PRO A 562 -34.34 10.62 25.34
N THR A 563 -34.67 9.51 26.02
CA THR A 563 -35.38 9.51 27.32
C THR A 563 -34.49 9.11 28.49
N THR A 564 -33.21 8.83 28.25
CA THR A 564 -32.29 8.26 29.24
C THR A 564 -31.21 9.26 29.62
N SER A 565 -30.95 9.38 30.92
CA SER A 565 -29.84 10.19 31.43
C SER A 565 -28.48 9.48 31.25
N ILE A 566 -27.41 10.26 31.22
CA ILE A 566 -26.04 9.75 31.04
C ILE A 566 -25.31 9.79 32.40
N PRO A 567 -24.87 8.63 32.93
CA PRO A 567 -24.10 8.59 34.18
C PRO A 567 -22.85 9.48 34.14
N GLY A 568 -22.59 10.21 35.23
CA GLY A 568 -21.43 11.10 35.37
C GLY A 568 -21.54 12.44 34.64
N LEU A 569 -22.56 12.65 33.79
CA LEU A 569 -22.73 13.92 33.05
C LEU A 569 -23.07 15.10 33.97
N ALA A 570 -24.01 14.92 34.90
CA ALA A 570 -24.44 15.97 35.84
C ALA A 570 -23.28 16.46 36.72
N ASP A 571 -22.40 15.57 37.15
CA ASP A 571 -21.23 15.92 37.96
C ASP A 571 -20.23 16.78 37.17
N VAL A 572 -20.03 16.49 35.88
CA VAL A 572 -19.17 17.30 35.00
C VAL A 572 -19.83 18.64 34.67
N ALA A 573 -21.14 18.66 34.47
CA ALA A 573 -21.91 19.89 34.23
C ALA A 573 -21.92 20.82 35.46
N ALA A 574 -21.92 20.26 36.68
CA ALA A 574 -21.87 21.03 37.93
C ALA A 574 -20.49 21.67 38.22
N ARG A 575 -19.42 21.27 37.51
CA ARG A 575 -18.06 21.81 37.74
C ARG A 575 -17.98 23.31 37.46
N ARG A 576 -17.20 24.01 38.28
CA ARG A 576 -16.85 25.43 38.06
C ARG A 576 -15.72 25.53 37.04
N GLY A 577 -15.94 26.21 35.92
CA GLY A 577 -14.92 26.43 34.88
C GLY A 577 -15.53 26.70 33.50
N GLY A 578 -14.75 27.31 32.61
CA GLY A 578 -15.14 27.63 31.23
C GLY A 578 -14.53 26.73 30.17
N SER A 579 -14.06 25.53 30.54
CA SER A 579 -13.50 24.59 29.56
C SER A 579 -14.59 24.13 28.61
N ARG A 580 -14.23 23.88 27.35
CA ARG A 580 -15.19 23.42 26.32
C ARG A 580 -15.92 22.13 26.74
N ILE A 581 -15.25 21.24 27.48
CA ILE A 581 -15.87 20.02 28.03
C ILE A 581 -17.01 20.37 29.00
N VAL A 582 -16.77 21.28 29.95
CA VAL A 582 -17.80 21.71 30.91
C VAL A 582 -18.94 22.46 30.21
N THR A 583 -18.63 23.27 29.20
CA THR A 583 -19.64 23.99 28.40
C THR A 583 -20.55 23.04 27.64
N GLU A 584 -20.00 22.07 26.91
CA GLU A 584 -20.81 21.11 26.15
C GLU A 584 -21.52 20.11 27.07
N ALA A 585 -20.94 19.75 28.22
CA ALA A 585 -21.61 18.91 29.22
C ALA A 585 -22.87 19.58 29.80
N LYS A 586 -22.81 20.89 30.11
CA LYS A 586 -23.99 21.67 30.55
C LYS A 586 -25.07 21.75 29.47
N ARG A 587 -24.65 21.93 28.21
CA ARG A 587 -25.58 21.97 27.08
C ARG A 587 -26.28 20.63 26.89
N LEU A 588 -25.53 19.53 27.01
CA LEU A 588 -26.08 18.18 26.90
C LEU A 588 -27.02 17.86 28.06
N GLU A 589 -26.64 18.19 29.29
CA GLU A 589 -27.49 18.02 30.47
C GLU A 589 -28.81 18.79 30.33
N ALA A 590 -28.76 20.05 29.89
CA ALA A 590 -29.96 20.87 29.68
C ALA A 590 -30.85 20.39 28.53
N ALA A 591 -30.28 19.69 27.54
CA ALA A 591 -31.01 19.16 26.39
C ALA A 591 -31.66 17.79 26.67
N LEU A 592 -31.14 17.04 27.65
CA LEU A 592 -31.70 15.76 28.07
C LEU A 592 -32.93 15.96 28.96
N PRO A 593 -33.91 15.04 28.93
CA PRO A 593 -34.99 15.06 29.90
C PRO A 593 -34.42 14.80 31.30
N GLY A 594 -34.82 15.64 32.25
CA GLY A 594 -34.36 15.61 33.65
C GLY A 594 -34.84 14.41 34.45
#